data_AF-A0A1Q7EB54-F1
#
_entry.id   AF-A0A1Q7EB54-F1
#
_cell.length_a   1.000
_cell.length_b   1.000
_cell.length_c   1.000
_cell.angle_alpha   90.00
_cell.angle_beta   90.00
_cell.angle_gamma   90.00
#
_symmetry.space_group_name_H-M   'P 1'
#
loop_
_entity.id
_entity.type
_entity.pdbx_description
1 polymer ?
#
loop_
_entity_poly.entity_id
_entity_poly.type
_entity_poly.pdbx_seq_one_letter_code
_entity_poly.pdbx_strand_id
1 'polypeptide(L)'
;MGREPGIAQVLVTKQDSELARRATAAGIAVDGTTWEIGLDPRAWWHLRRTIASFRPDVIHVHDSHALTLVATIARGRTVVATRRVEFHIGRFGAWRRPDRIIAISEAVKRVLVADGIASDAVVVVHDGIDVEEVRRAATPLRSPSTPRR
;
A
#
# COMPACT_ATOMS: atom_id res chain seq x y z
N MET A 1 12.37 12.09 -5.07
CA MET A 1 12.05 11.05 -4.08
C MET A 1 13.35 10.48 -3.58
N GLY A 2 13.65 10.73 -2.30
CA GLY A 2 14.97 10.56 -1.72
C GLY A 2 15.25 9.12 -1.33
N ARG A 3 16.37 8.57 -1.83
CA ARG A 3 17.07 7.53 -1.11
C ARG A 3 17.67 8.17 0.13
N GLU A 4 17.34 7.65 1.30
CA GLU A 4 17.98 8.07 2.53
C GLU A 4 19.34 7.33 2.64
N PRO A 5 20.46 8.05 2.84
CA PRO A 5 21.76 7.41 3.00
C PRO A 5 21.72 6.37 4.12
N GLY A 6 22.04 5.11 3.81
CA GLY A 6 22.00 3.99 4.76
C GLY A 6 20.75 3.11 4.68
N ILE A 7 19.71 3.49 3.93
CA ILE A 7 18.54 2.64 3.69
C ILE A 7 18.59 2.06 2.28
N ALA A 8 18.83 0.76 2.19
CA ALA A 8 18.66 0.01 0.95
C ALA A 8 17.19 -0.29 0.72
N GLN A 9 16.69 -0.07 -0.50
CA GLN A 9 15.32 -0.38 -0.88
C GLN A 9 15.25 -0.99 -2.28
N VAL A 10 14.26 -1.88 -2.46
CA VAL A 10 13.84 -2.43 -3.74
C VAL A 10 12.31 -2.40 -3.81
N LEU A 11 11.77 -1.92 -4.92
CA LEU A 11 10.33 -1.92 -5.20
C LEU A 11 9.99 -3.16 -6.03
N VAL A 12 9.13 -4.03 -5.50
CA VAL A 12 8.55 -5.12 -6.28
C VAL A 12 7.20 -4.68 -6.81
N THR A 13 7.01 -4.68 -8.13
CA THR A 13 5.75 -4.29 -8.78
C THR A 13 5.59 -4.98 -10.13
N LYS A 14 4.43 -4.79 -10.76
CA LYS A 14 4.18 -5.30 -12.11
C LYS A 14 5.23 -4.72 -13.08
N GLN A 15 5.89 -5.62 -13.80
CA GLN A 15 6.88 -5.27 -14.82
C GLN A 15 6.26 -4.34 -15.87
N ASP A 16 7.04 -3.37 -16.33
CA ASP A 16 6.67 -2.37 -17.34
C ASP A 16 5.47 -1.47 -17.01
N SER A 17 4.91 -1.58 -15.80
CA SER A 17 3.86 -0.68 -15.31
C SER A 17 4.36 0.76 -15.23
N GLU A 18 3.43 1.72 -15.26
CA GLU A 18 3.77 3.13 -15.10
C GLU A 18 4.53 3.39 -13.78
N LEU A 19 4.16 2.68 -12.72
CA LEU A 19 4.87 2.74 -11.44
C LEU A 19 6.33 2.26 -11.58
N ALA A 20 6.57 1.14 -12.25
CA ALA A 20 7.92 0.63 -12.49
C ALA A 20 8.76 1.64 -13.28
N ARG A 21 8.20 2.22 -14.35
CA ARG A 21 8.89 3.22 -15.19
C ARG A 21 9.27 4.46 -14.39
N ARG A 22 8.33 5.04 -13.65
CA ARG A 22 8.57 6.22 -12.82
C ARG A 22 9.57 5.97 -11.70
N ALA A 23 9.46 4.83 -11.02
CA ALA A 23 10.38 4.47 -9.94
C ALA A 23 11.81 4.30 -10.46
N THR A 24 11.99 3.58 -11.57
CA THR A 24 13.30 3.46 -12.24
C THR A 24 13.85 4.82 -12.68
N ALA A 25 13.02 5.67 -13.30
CA ALA A 25 13.42 7.01 -13.69
C ALA A 25 13.84 7.90 -12.49
N ALA A 26 13.27 7.64 -11.30
CA ALA A 26 13.65 8.28 -10.05
C ALA A 26 14.87 7.64 -9.34
N GLY A 27 15.52 6.64 -9.96
CA GLY A 27 16.69 5.96 -9.40
C GLY A 27 16.37 4.94 -8.30
N ILE A 28 15.11 4.52 -8.18
CA ILE A 28 14.68 3.47 -7.26
C ILE A 28 14.92 2.11 -7.95
N ALA A 29 15.53 1.16 -7.22
CA ALA A 29 15.69 -0.19 -7.73
C ALA A 29 14.32 -0.88 -7.84
N VAL A 30 13.98 -1.38 -9.02
CA VAL A 30 12.73 -2.10 -9.28
C VAL A 30 13.03 -3.54 -9.63
N ASP A 31 12.38 -4.47 -8.93
CA ASP A 31 12.35 -5.89 -9.25
C ASP A 31 10.98 -6.21 -9.85
N GLY A 32 10.94 -6.31 -11.18
CA GLY A 32 9.70 -6.45 -11.94
C GLY A 32 9.22 -7.90 -11.98
N THR A 33 7.91 -8.10 -11.80
CA THR A 33 7.27 -9.41 -11.96
C THR A 33 6.09 -9.34 -12.95
N THR A 34 5.83 -10.44 -13.65
CA THR A 34 4.66 -10.63 -14.53
C THR A 34 3.41 -10.90 -13.69
N TRP A 35 2.88 -9.86 -13.05
CA TRP A 35 1.67 -9.95 -12.24
C TRP A 35 0.42 -9.66 -13.10
N GLU A 36 -0.46 -10.65 -13.25
CA GLU A 36 -1.71 -10.48 -14.01
C GLU A 36 -2.99 -10.58 -13.16
N ILE A 37 -2.98 -11.34 -12.05
CA ILE A 37 -4.17 -11.64 -11.24
C ILE A 37 -3.82 -11.65 -9.75
N GLY A 38 -4.80 -11.39 -8.87
CA GLY A 38 -4.61 -11.16 -7.43
C GLY A 38 -3.66 -12.13 -6.71
N LEU A 39 -3.93 -13.44 -6.76
CA LEU A 39 -3.10 -14.49 -6.15
C LEU A 39 -2.40 -15.33 -7.22
N ASP A 40 -1.26 -14.84 -7.70
CA ASP A 40 -0.43 -15.57 -8.67
C ASP A 40 0.69 -16.35 -7.95
N PRO A 41 0.76 -17.69 -8.07
CA PRO A 41 1.87 -18.50 -7.54
C PRO A 41 3.25 -18.05 -8.03
N ARG A 42 3.33 -17.46 -9.22
CA ARG A 42 4.57 -16.89 -9.78
C ARG A 42 4.98 -15.65 -8.99
N ALA A 43 4.04 -14.75 -8.69
CA ALA A 43 4.29 -13.59 -7.84
C ALA A 43 4.70 -14.02 -6.42
N TRP A 44 4.06 -15.06 -5.87
CA TRP A 44 4.45 -15.63 -4.59
C TRP A 44 5.90 -16.15 -4.60
N TRP A 45 6.26 -16.94 -5.60
CA TRP A 45 7.61 -17.51 -5.73
C TRP A 45 8.66 -16.43 -5.97
N HIS A 46 8.34 -15.44 -6.80
CA HIS A 46 9.19 -14.27 -7.04
C HIS A 46 9.44 -13.51 -5.74
N LEU A 47 8.38 -13.11 -5.01
CA LEU A 47 8.52 -12.44 -3.71
C LEU A 47 9.35 -13.25 -2.72
N ARG A 48 9.14 -14.57 -2.65
CA ARG A 48 9.92 -15.46 -1.78
C ARG A 48 11.41 -15.43 -2.15
N ARG A 49 11.75 -15.43 -3.44
CA ARG A 49 13.14 -15.33 -3.92
C ARG A 49 13.73 -13.96 -3.62
N THR A 50 12.99 -12.89 -3.86
CA THR A 50 13.43 -11.52 -3.59
C THR A 50 13.68 -11.30 -2.09
N ILE A 51 12.79 -11.78 -1.21
CA ILE A 51 12.99 -11.71 0.25
C ILE A 51 14.23 -12.51 0.66
N ALA A 52 14.46 -13.70 0.08
CA ALA A 52 15.61 -14.52 0.41
C ALA A 52 16.94 -13.90 -0.05
N SER A 53 16.98 -13.26 -1.22
CA SER A 53 18.19 -12.63 -1.76
C SER A 53 18.48 -11.28 -1.12
N PHE A 54 17.47 -10.40 -1.05
CA PHE A 54 17.61 -9.04 -0.51
C PHE A 54 17.69 -9.02 1.01
N ARG A 55 17.09 -10.01 1.68
CA ARG A 55 17.03 -10.14 3.15
C ARG A 55 16.52 -8.86 3.85
N PRO A 56 15.35 -8.32 3.46
CA PRO A 56 14.84 -7.06 4.02
C PRO A 56 14.59 -7.17 5.53
N ASP A 57 14.91 -6.12 6.28
CA ASP A 57 14.50 -5.99 7.68
C ASP A 57 13.01 -5.66 7.81
N VAL A 58 12.52 -4.85 6.85
CA VAL A 58 11.13 -4.38 6.76
C VAL A 58 10.56 -4.69 5.37
N ILE A 59 9.34 -5.23 5.35
CA ILE A 59 8.55 -5.41 4.13
C ILE A 59 7.34 -4.49 4.22
N HIS A 60 7.20 -3.57 3.27
CA HIS A 60 6.09 -2.65 3.18
C HIS A 60 5.16 -3.02 2.03
N VAL A 61 3.86 -3.13 2.30
CA VAL A 61 2.82 -3.44 1.32
C VAL A 61 1.74 -2.36 1.27
N HIS A 62 1.21 -2.09 0.07
CA HIS A 62 0.25 -1.00 -0.16
C HIS A 62 -1.18 -1.47 -0.46
N ASP A 63 -1.42 -2.77 -0.62
CA ASP A 63 -2.73 -3.31 -0.94
C ASP A 63 -2.97 -4.71 -0.33
N SER A 64 -4.22 -5.15 -0.38
CA SER A 64 -4.67 -6.44 0.18
C SER A 64 -4.06 -7.66 -0.52
N HIS A 65 -3.76 -7.60 -1.83
CA HIS A 65 -3.21 -8.74 -2.56
C HIS A 65 -1.74 -8.96 -2.18
N ALA A 66 -0.94 -7.89 -2.22
CA ALA A 66 0.45 -7.90 -1.77
C ALA A 66 0.54 -8.37 -0.31
N LEU A 67 -0.32 -7.84 0.56
CA LEU A 67 -0.36 -8.24 1.96
C LEU A 67 -0.70 -9.73 2.13
N THR A 68 -1.64 -10.26 1.34
CA THR A 68 -2.00 -11.68 1.39
C THR A 68 -0.83 -12.59 1.00
N LEU A 69 -0.08 -12.23 -0.03
CA LEU A 69 1.12 -12.97 -0.45
C LEU A 69 2.21 -12.88 0.64
N VAL A 70 2.59 -11.67 1.03
CA VAL A 70 3.67 -11.40 2.00
C VAL A 70 3.39 -12.05 3.35
N ALA A 71 2.15 -12.02 3.83
CA ALA A 71 1.72 -12.66 5.07
C ALA A 71 2.09 -14.15 5.20
N THR A 72 2.32 -14.85 4.08
CA THR A 72 2.66 -16.28 4.09
C THR A 72 4.17 -16.54 4.03
N ILE A 73 4.99 -15.53 3.71
CA ILE A 73 6.43 -15.68 3.44
C ILE A 73 7.33 -14.72 4.24
N ALA A 74 6.78 -13.71 4.91
CA ALA A 74 7.50 -12.70 5.68
C ALA A 74 8.05 -13.19 7.04
N ARG A 75 8.31 -14.49 7.21
CA ARG A 75 8.71 -15.06 8.50
C ARG A 75 9.95 -14.36 9.07
N GLY A 76 9.81 -13.84 10.29
CA GLY A 76 10.87 -13.15 11.02
C GLY A 76 11.21 -11.75 10.53
N ARG A 77 10.41 -11.17 9.62
CA ARG A 77 10.58 -9.81 9.08
C ARG A 77 9.47 -8.91 9.59
N THR A 78 9.78 -7.63 9.77
CA THR A 78 8.76 -6.64 10.14
C THR A 78 7.89 -6.35 8.92
N VAL A 79 6.58 -6.53 9.04
CA VAL A 79 5.60 -6.24 7.98
C VAL A 79 4.84 -4.97 8.33
N VAL A 80 4.93 -3.98 7.44
CA VAL A 80 4.15 -2.74 7.50
C VAL A 80 3.15 -2.74 6.35
N ALA A 81 1.89 -2.40 6.62
CA ALA A 81 0.87 -2.27 5.58
C ALA A 81 0.32 -0.85 5.53
N THR A 82 0.15 -0.27 4.34
CA THR A 82 -0.59 1.00 4.16
C THR A 82 -2.03 0.74 3.75
N ARG A 83 -2.97 1.39 4.43
CA ARG A 83 -4.42 1.32 4.16
C ARG A 83 -4.91 2.69 3.67
N ARG A 84 -5.50 2.72 2.47
CA ARG A 84 -5.99 3.95 1.82
C ARG A 84 -7.51 4.08 1.71
N VAL A 85 -8.26 3.10 2.21
CA VAL A 85 -9.71 3.00 2.03
C VAL A 85 -10.42 2.68 3.34
N GLU A 86 -11.65 3.17 3.47
CA GLU A 86 -12.55 3.02 4.62
C GLU A 86 -13.45 1.78 4.53
N PHE A 87 -12.99 0.72 3.87
CA PHE A 87 -13.73 -0.54 3.82
C PHE A 87 -13.51 -1.33 5.11
N HIS A 88 -14.57 -1.97 5.61
CA HIS A 88 -14.45 -2.89 6.73
C HIS A 88 -13.59 -4.11 6.37
N ILE A 89 -12.85 -4.63 7.34
CA ILE A 89 -12.11 -5.90 7.23
C ILE A 89 -12.80 -7.01 8.01
N GLY A 90 -12.69 -8.23 7.50
CA GLY A 90 -13.19 -9.40 8.19
C GLY A 90 -12.48 -9.68 9.52
N ARG A 91 -13.13 -10.51 10.34
CA ARG A 91 -12.54 -11.04 11.59
C ARG A 91 -11.31 -11.93 11.33
N PHE A 92 -11.19 -12.49 10.14
CA PHE A 92 -10.04 -13.28 9.72
C PHE A 92 -9.43 -12.66 8.45
N GLY A 93 -8.11 -12.77 8.29
CA GLY A 93 -7.46 -12.35 7.05
C GLY A 93 -6.08 -11.75 7.24
N ALA A 94 -5.46 -11.39 6.12
CA ALA A 94 -4.08 -10.91 6.08
C ALA A 94 -3.89 -9.56 6.80
N TRP A 95 -4.95 -8.74 6.93
CA TRP A 95 -4.92 -7.45 7.63
C TRP A 95 -4.65 -7.52 9.13
N ARG A 96 -4.68 -8.72 9.73
CA ARG A 96 -4.32 -8.94 11.14
C ARG A 96 -2.88 -9.40 11.34
N ARG A 97 -2.10 -9.52 10.27
CA ARG A 97 -0.73 -10.04 10.27
C ARG A 97 0.39 -8.99 10.26
N PRO A 98 0.21 -7.74 9.77
CA PRO A 98 1.24 -6.72 9.86
C PRO A 98 1.60 -6.41 11.31
N ASP A 99 2.86 -6.11 11.55
CA ASP A 99 3.33 -5.57 12.83
C ASP A 99 2.83 -4.14 13.02
N ARG A 100 2.71 -3.37 11.93
CA ARG A 100 2.18 -2.01 11.92
C ARG A 100 1.31 -1.74 10.70
N ILE A 101 0.31 -0.89 10.87
CA ILE A 101 -0.53 -0.39 9.79
C ILE A 101 -0.41 1.13 9.72
N ILE A 102 -0.09 1.64 8.54
CA ILE A 102 -0.17 3.06 8.21
C ILE A 102 -1.56 3.33 7.65
N ALA A 103 -2.38 4.07 8.40
CA ALA A 103 -3.64 4.61 7.91
C ALA A 103 -3.39 6.00 7.30
N ILE A 104 -3.92 6.27 6.11
CA ILE A 104 -3.71 7.59 5.46
C ILE A 104 -4.54 8.73 6.06
N SER A 105 -5.44 8.41 7.00
CA SER A 105 -6.31 9.37 7.65
C SER A 105 -6.84 8.80 8.96
N GLU A 106 -7.33 9.70 9.82
CA GLU A 106 -8.06 9.31 11.03
C GLU A 106 -9.32 8.51 10.70
N ALA A 107 -9.97 8.78 9.56
CA ALA A 107 -11.15 8.03 9.14
C ALA A 107 -10.81 6.54 8.89
N VAL A 108 -9.72 6.28 8.18
CA VAL A 108 -9.24 4.91 7.95
C VAL A 108 -8.82 4.24 9.27
N LYS A 109 -8.14 4.96 10.17
CA LYS A 109 -7.78 4.44 11.50
C LYS A 109 -9.02 4.05 12.31
N ARG A 110 -10.06 4.89 12.32
CA ARG A 110 -11.32 4.59 13.02
C ARG A 110 -11.97 3.31 12.52
N VAL A 111 -12.03 3.08 11.20
CA VAL A 111 -12.58 1.83 10.63
C VAL A 111 -11.76 0.62 11.08
N LEU A 112 -10.42 0.69 10.98
CA LEU A 112 -9.55 -0.43 11.40
C LEU A 112 -9.70 -0.76 12.90
N VAL A 113 -9.79 0.26 13.76
CA VAL A 113 -9.99 0.07 15.19
C VAL A 113 -11.38 -0.49 15.48
N ALA A 114 -12.42 -0.01 14.79
CA ALA A 114 -13.78 -0.56 14.90
C ALA A 114 -13.83 -2.04 14.47
N ASP A 115 -13.01 -2.46 13.52
CA ASP A 115 -12.87 -3.85 13.08
C ASP A 115 -11.96 -4.69 14.01
N GLY A 116 -11.52 -4.12 15.13
CA GLY A 116 -10.77 -4.80 16.17
C GLY A 116 -9.27 -4.94 15.88
N ILE A 117 -8.67 -4.02 15.12
CA ILE A 117 -7.22 -3.83 15.13
C ILE A 117 -6.84 -2.97 16.35
N ALA A 118 -5.78 -3.36 17.06
CA ALA A 118 -5.30 -2.59 18.20
C ALA A 118 -4.87 -1.18 17.77
N SER A 119 -5.30 -0.15 18.50
CA SER A 119 -5.08 1.24 18.10
C SER A 119 -3.59 1.65 18.08
N ASP A 120 -2.76 0.99 18.88
CA ASP A 120 -1.30 1.17 18.95
C ASP A 120 -0.57 0.49 17.78
N ALA A 121 -1.20 -0.47 17.11
CA ALA A 121 -0.72 -1.05 15.86
C ALA A 121 -0.99 -0.14 14.64
N VAL A 122 -1.81 0.91 14.78
CA VAL A 122 -2.20 1.81 13.68
C VAL A 122 -1.63 3.22 13.86
N VAL A 123 -0.75 3.61 12.94
CA VAL A 123 -0.16 4.96 12.85
C VAL A 123 -0.86 5.73 11.73
N VAL A 124 -1.22 6.99 11.98
CA VAL A 124 -1.77 7.87 10.94
C VAL A 124 -0.63 8.63 10.29
N VAL A 125 -0.50 8.49 8.98
CA VAL A 125 0.40 9.30 8.14
C VAL A 125 -0.44 9.82 6.99
N HIS A 126 -0.74 11.13 6.99
CA HIS A 126 -1.59 11.73 5.98
C HIS A 126 -1.04 11.52 4.57
N ASP A 127 -1.93 11.22 3.64
CA ASP A 127 -1.57 11.03 2.24
C ASP A 127 -0.91 12.29 1.68
N GLY A 128 0.20 12.13 0.98
CA GLY A 128 0.96 13.22 0.37
C GLY A 128 0.34 13.69 -0.93
N ILE A 129 -0.92 14.12 -0.90
CA ILE A 129 -1.61 14.71 -2.07
C ILE A 129 -1.36 16.22 -2.14
N ASP A 130 -1.18 16.74 -3.34
CA ASP A 130 -1.27 18.18 -3.57
C ASP A 130 -2.74 18.58 -3.51
N VAL A 131 -3.13 19.20 -2.39
CA VAL A 131 -4.51 19.62 -2.14
C VAL A 131 -4.98 20.63 -3.19
N GLU A 132 -4.08 21.48 -3.70
CA GLU A 132 -4.41 22.48 -4.72
C GLU A 132 -4.55 21.85 -6.11
N GLU A 133 -3.75 20.83 -6.43
CA GLU A 133 -3.99 20.00 -7.61
C GLU A 133 -5.35 19.32 -7.56
N VAL A 134 -5.70 18.69 -6.43
CA VAL A 134 -7.00 18.03 -6.24
C VAL A 134 -8.15 19.03 -6.32
N ARG A 135 -8.03 20.21 -5.72
CA ARG A 135 -9.03 21.29 -5.83
C ARG A 135 -9.22 21.76 -7.27
N ARG A 136 -8.15 21.90 -8.04
CA ARG A 136 -8.22 22.30 -9.45
C ARG A 136 -8.87 21.23 -10.33
N ALA A 137 -8.62 19.95 -10.03
CA ALA A 137 -9.22 18.83 -10.76
C ALA A 137 -10.69 18.58 -10.39
N ALA A 138 -11.14 19.05 -9.21
CA ALA A 138 -12.51 18.93 -8.77
C ALA A 138 -13.42 19.87 -9.58
N THR A 139 -14.06 19.36 -10.64
CA THR A 139 -15.17 20.06 -11.30
C THR A 139 -16.30 20.23 -10.29
N PRO A 140 -16.76 21.46 -9.97
CA PRO A 140 -17.89 21.66 -9.08
C PRO A 140 -19.11 20.92 -9.65
N LEU A 141 -19.75 20.09 -8.83
CA LEU A 141 -21.07 19.53 -9.17
C LEU A 141 -22.00 20.70 -9.45
N ARG A 142 -22.47 20.84 -10.70
CA ARG A 142 -23.52 21.79 -11.04
C ARG A 142 -24.72 21.48 -10.14
N SER A 143 -25.08 22.41 -9.27
CA SER A 143 -26.31 22.30 -8.48
C SER A 143 -27.48 22.11 -9.46
N PRO A 144 -28.42 21.18 -9.20
CA PRO A 144 -29.61 21.06 -10.02
C PRO A 144 -30.35 22.40 -9.98
N SER A 145 -30.57 22.99 -11.15
CA SER A 145 -31.34 24.22 -11.28
C SER A 145 -32.75 23.98 -10.75
N THR A 146 -33.11 24.65 -9.65
CA THR A 146 -34.48 24.68 -9.15
C THR A 146 -35.40 25.19 -10.26
N PRO A 147 -36.40 24.41 -10.73
CA PRO A 147 -37.32 24.92 -11.73
C PRO A 147 -38.17 26.03 -11.08
N ARG A 148 -38.10 27.24 -11.65
CA ARG A 148 -39.02 28.34 -11.30
C ARG A 148 -40.43 27.93 -11.72
N ARG A 149 -41.36 27.97 -10.78
CA ARG A 149 -42.81 28.02 -11.04
C ARG A 149 -43.23 29.45 -11.33
#